data_AF-A0A803VHM2-F1
#
_entry.id   AF-A0A803VHM2-F1
#
_cell.length_a   1.000
_cell.length_b   1.000
_cell.length_c   1.000
_cell.angle_alpha   90.00
_cell.angle_beta   90.00
_cell.angle_gamma   90.00
#
_symmetry.space_group_name_H-M   'P 1'
#
loop_
_entity.id
_entity.type
_entity.pdbx_description
1 polymer ?
#
loop_
_entity_poly.entity_id
_entity_poly.type
_entity_poly.pdbx_seq_one_letter_code
_entity_poly.pdbx_strand_id
1 'polypeptide(L)'
;MPTSDVIYLSIYLSIYLSIYLSIYLSIYLSIYLSIYLSIYLSIYLSIYLSIYLSIYLSIYLSIYLSIYLSIYLSIYLSIYLSIYLSIYLSIYLSIYLSIYLSIYLSIYLSIYLSIYLSIYLSIYLSIYLSIYLSIYLSIYLSIYLSIYLSIYLSIYLSIYLSIYLSIYLSIYLSIYLSIYLSIYLSIYLSIYLSIYLSIYLSIYLSIYLSIYLSIYLCTYLPTYLSSVLIN
;
A
#
# COMPACT_ATOMS: atom_id res chain seq x y z
N MET A 1 102.32 49.35 117.40
CA MET A 1 101.12 49.86 116.73
C MET A 1 100.74 48.90 115.61
N PRO A 2 99.45 48.61 115.41
CA PRO A 2 98.93 47.31 114.95
C PRO A 2 98.98 47.19 113.42
N THR A 3 99.87 46.37 112.86
CA THR A 3 99.98 46.22 111.39
C THR A 3 100.23 44.78 110.92
N SER A 4 100.84 43.90 111.71
CA SER A 4 101.10 42.50 111.30
C SER A 4 99.83 41.65 111.18
N ASP A 5 98.91 41.79 112.14
CA ASP A 5 97.80 40.84 112.29
C ASP A 5 96.69 41.09 111.27
N VAL A 6 96.51 42.35 110.85
CA VAL A 6 95.56 42.75 109.80
C VAL A 6 96.05 42.31 108.42
N ILE A 7 97.36 42.33 108.18
CA ILE A 7 97.95 41.89 106.90
C ILE A 7 97.90 40.36 106.78
N TYR A 8 98.18 39.63 107.86
CA TYR A 8 98.09 38.17 107.84
C TYR A 8 96.65 37.68 107.63
N LEU A 9 95.68 38.31 108.31
CA LEU A 9 94.28 37.98 108.16
C LEU A 9 93.76 38.30 106.75
N SER A 10 94.16 39.43 106.16
CA SER A 10 93.73 39.81 104.80
C SER A 10 94.33 38.89 103.73
N ILE A 11 95.60 38.51 103.86
CA ILE A 11 96.25 37.56 102.96
C ILE A 11 95.60 36.18 103.07
N TYR A 12 95.41 35.66 104.29
CA TYR A 12 94.77 34.36 104.51
C TYR A 12 93.34 34.34 103.95
N LEU A 13 92.54 35.38 104.23
CA LEU A 13 91.17 35.48 103.73
C LEU A 13 91.15 35.58 102.20
N SER A 14 92.05 36.36 101.60
CA SER A 14 92.11 36.52 100.13
C SER A 14 92.51 35.22 99.42
N ILE A 15 93.47 34.47 99.99
CA ILE A 15 93.93 33.18 99.44
C ILE A 15 92.84 32.12 99.62
N TYR A 16 92.24 32.02 100.82
CA TYR A 16 91.16 31.09 101.07
C TYR A 16 89.95 31.35 100.17
N LEU A 17 89.53 32.62 100.06
CA LEU A 17 88.38 33.00 99.24
C LEU A 17 88.67 32.79 97.76
N SER A 18 89.87 33.15 97.27
CA SER A 18 90.22 32.96 95.85
C SER A 18 90.35 31.48 95.48
N ILE A 19 90.94 30.65 96.33
CA ILE A 19 91.06 29.21 96.10
C ILE A 19 89.68 28.55 96.19
N TYR A 20 88.90 28.84 97.24
CA TYR A 20 87.57 28.27 97.40
C TYR A 20 86.65 28.67 96.25
N LEU A 21 86.62 29.96 95.89
CA LEU A 21 85.78 30.45 94.81
C LEU A 21 86.24 29.92 93.46
N SER A 22 87.55 29.88 93.17
CA SER A 22 88.04 29.36 91.88
C SER A 22 87.78 27.87 91.73
N ILE A 23 88.00 27.06 92.77
CA ILE A 23 87.76 25.62 92.73
C ILE A 23 86.26 25.33 92.68
N TYR A 24 85.47 25.96 93.55
CA TYR A 24 84.02 25.77 93.56
C TYR A 24 83.41 26.20 92.24
N LEU A 25 83.74 27.39 91.74
CA LEU A 25 83.17 27.89 90.49
C LEU A 25 83.66 27.07 89.29
N SER A 26 84.95 26.71 89.20
CA SER A 26 85.46 25.94 88.06
C SER A 26 84.89 24.53 88.03
N ILE A 27 84.87 23.81 89.15
CA ILE A 27 84.38 22.43 89.22
C ILE A 27 82.86 22.40 89.08
N TYR A 28 82.15 23.22 89.85
CA TYR A 28 80.69 23.25 89.78
C TYR A 28 80.21 23.67 88.40
N LEU A 29 80.76 24.76 87.84
CA LEU A 29 80.32 25.25 86.54
C LEU A 29 80.73 24.30 85.41
N SER A 30 81.94 23.74 85.42
CA SER A 30 82.36 22.82 84.37
C SER A 30 81.58 21.51 84.39
N ILE A 31 81.39 20.90 85.56
CA ILE A 31 80.69 19.62 85.68
C ILE A 31 79.20 19.82 85.45
N TYR A 32 78.58 20.83 86.08
CA TYR A 32 77.17 21.09 85.90
C TYR A 32 76.86 21.46 84.46
N LEU A 33 77.62 22.38 83.85
CA LEU A 33 77.36 22.79 82.48
C LEU A 33 77.65 21.66 81.48
N SER A 34 78.76 20.92 81.63
CA SER A 34 79.07 19.85 80.68
C SER A 34 78.09 18.69 80.76
N ILE A 35 77.73 18.24 81.96
CA ILE A 35 76.80 17.12 82.15
C ILE A 35 75.39 17.55 81.78
N TYR A 36 74.93 18.68 82.29
CA TYR A 36 73.58 19.17 82.01
C TYR A 36 73.42 19.44 80.51
N LEU A 37 74.35 20.17 79.89
CA LEU A 37 74.25 20.51 78.47
C LEU A 37 74.40 19.26 77.59
N SER A 38 75.35 18.36 77.86
CA SER A 38 75.52 17.16 77.03
C SER A 38 74.33 16.20 77.14
N ILE A 39 73.83 15.94 78.34
CA ILE A 39 72.69 15.03 78.54
C ILE A 39 71.41 15.66 78.03
N TYR A 40 71.16 16.94 78.37
CA TYR A 40 69.97 17.63 77.92
C TYR A 40 69.97 17.74 76.39
N LEU A 41 71.05 18.22 75.78
CA LEU A 41 71.09 18.42 74.34
C LEU A 41 71.07 17.08 73.58
N SER A 42 71.81 16.06 74.02
CA SER A 42 71.82 14.77 73.31
C SER A 42 70.46 14.09 73.39
N ILE A 43 69.87 13.96 74.58
CA ILE A 43 68.61 13.26 74.78
C ILE A 43 67.46 14.06 74.19
N TYR A 44 67.38 15.36 74.48
CA TYR A 44 66.30 16.19 73.96
C TYR A 44 66.36 16.26 72.45
N LEU A 45 67.53 16.52 71.86
CA LEU A 45 67.63 16.63 70.40
C LEU A 45 67.44 15.27 69.73
N SER A 46 68.00 14.17 70.24
CA SER A 46 67.84 12.86 69.61
C SER A 46 66.40 12.37 69.67
N ILE A 47 65.75 12.50 70.83
CA ILE A 47 64.37 12.05 71.02
C ILE A 47 63.42 12.97 70.25
N TYR A 48 63.57 14.29 70.40
CA TYR A 48 62.71 15.23 69.70
C TYR A 48 62.84 15.08 68.19
N LEU A 49 64.07 15.05 67.66
CA LEU A 49 64.27 14.96 66.21
C LEU A 49 63.82 13.59 65.66
N SER A 50 64.16 12.48 66.31
CA SER A 50 63.78 11.15 65.82
C SER A 50 62.27 10.93 65.88
N ILE A 51 61.61 11.30 66.98
CA ILE A 51 60.17 11.14 67.14
C ILE A 51 59.43 12.12 66.25
N TYR A 52 59.80 13.40 66.28
CA TYR A 52 59.12 14.41 65.46
C TYR A 52 59.28 14.09 63.97
N LEU A 53 60.50 13.78 63.50
CA LEU A 53 60.72 13.50 62.08
C LEU A 53 60.06 12.19 61.66
N SER A 54 60.17 11.11 62.44
CA SER A 54 59.54 9.84 62.07
C SER A 54 58.02 9.93 62.07
N ILE A 55 57.40 10.56 63.08
CA ILE A 55 55.95 10.71 63.16
C ILE A 55 55.48 11.68 62.09
N TYR A 56 56.11 12.84 61.96
CA TYR A 56 55.72 13.83 60.95
C TYR A 56 55.86 13.25 59.55
N LEU A 57 57.00 12.65 59.19
CA LEU A 57 57.21 12.12 57.85
C LEU A 57 56.30 10.92 57.58
N SER A 58 56.15 9.99 58.51
CA SER A 58 55.31 8.80 58.29
C SER A 58 53.84 9.17 58.19
N ILE A 59 53.32 10.01 59.09
CA ILE A 59 51.91 10.41 59.10
C ILE A 59 51.63 11.35 57.94
N TYR A 60 52.44 12.39 57.75
CA TYR A 60 52.21 13.35 56.67
C TYR A 60 52.31 12.67 55.32
N LEU A 61 53.37 11.89 55.06
CA LEU A 61 53.55 11.25 53.76
C LEU A 61 52.49 10.16 53.53
N SER A 62 52.20 9.31 54.52
CA SER A 62 51.18 8.26 54.34
C SER A 62 49.80 8.83 54.13
N ILE A 63 49.37 9.80 54.94
CA ILE A 63 48.05 10.42 54.84
C ILE A 63 47.96 11.25 53.57
N TYR A 64 48.93 12.13 53.31
CA TYR A 64 48.90 12.98 52.13
C TYR A 64 48.91 12.14 50.86
N LEU A 65 49.83 11.17 50.74
CA LEU A 65 49.94 10.37 49.54
C LEU A 65 48.72 9.44 49.37
N SER A 66 48.26 8.78 50.44
CA SER A 66 47.09 7.88 50.33
C SER A 66 45.82 8.66 50.01
N ILE A 67 45.54 9.77 50.69
CA ILE A 67 44.33 10.56 50.48
C ILE A 67 44.40 11.27 49.14
N TYR A 68 45.50 11.97 48.85
CA TYR A 68 45.63 12.70 47.59
C TYR A 68 45.57 11.76 46.39
N LEU A 69 46.33 10.66 46.41
CA LEU A 69 46.35 9.72 45.28
C LEU A 69 45.02 8.99 45.15
N SER A 70 44.42 8.51 46.25
CA SER A 70 43.13 7.79 46.17
C SER A 70 42.01 8.70 45.71
N ILE A 71 41.90 9.91 46.25
CA ILE A 71 40.86 10.87 45.89
C ILE A 71 41.08 11.37 44.46
N TYR A 72 42.29 11.80 44.12
CA TYR A 72 42.59 12.29 42.78
C TYR A 72 42.35 11.22 41.72
N LEU A 73 42.88 10.01 41.93
CA LEU A 73 42.72 8.91 40.97
C LEU A 73 41.26 8.45 40.88
N SER A 74 40.56 8.30 42.00
CA SER A 74 39.16 7.86 41.98
C SER A 74 38.25 8.89 41.33
N ILE A 75 38.41 10.18 41.66
CA ILE A 75 37.60 11.26 41.08
C ILE A 75 37.95 11.44 39.61
N TYR A 76 39.24 11.54 39.27
CA TYR A 76 39.65 11.72 37.89
C TYR A 76 39.21 10.55 37.01
N LEU A 77 39.46 9.31 37.44
CA LEU A 77 39.07 8.13 36.68
C LEU A 77 37.55 7.99 36.59
N SER A 78 36.82 8.19 37.69
CA SER A 78 35.36 8.09 37.65
C SER A 78 34.72 9.16 36.78
N ILE A 79 35.15 10.42 36.90
CA ILE A 79 34.63 11.52 36.10
C ILE A 79 35.02 11.34 34.63
N TYR A 80 36.31 11.09 34.34
CA TYR A 80 36.77 10.93 32.98
C TYR A 80 36.08 9.74 32.31
N LEU A 81 36.06 8.57 32.96
CA LEU A 81 35.47 7.38 32.38
C LEU A 81 33.95 7.52 32.25
N SER A 82 33.26 8.06 33.26
CA SER A 82 31.80 8.25 33.17
C SER A 82 31.42 9.26 32.10
N ILE A 83 32.07 10.42 32.05
CA ILE A 83 31.76 11.46 31.07
C ILE A 83 32.16 11.02 29.67
N TYR A 84 33.40 10.54 29.49
CA TYR A 84 33.87 10.13 28.18
C TYR A 84 33.04 8.96 27.65
N LEU A 85 32.83 7.91 28.45
CA LEU A 85 32.08 6.74 27.99
C LEU A 85 30.61 7.09 27.77
N SER A 86 29.97 7.84 28.68
CA SER A 86 28.56 8.19 28.50
C SER A 86 28.33 9.10 27.30
N ILE A 87 29.15 10.14 27.12
CA ILE A 87 28.99 11.08 26.02
C ILE A 87 29.37 10.41 24.70
N TYR A 88 30.53 9.75 24.62
CA TYR A 88 30.96 9.10 23.40
C TYR A 88 29.99 8.00 22.99
N LEU A 89 29.60 7.12 23.91
CA LEU A 89 28.68 6.02 23.62
C LEU A 89 27.28 6.55 23.28
N SER A 90 26.75 7.53 24.02
CA SER A 90 25.41 8.06 23.74
C SER A 90 25.36 8.80 22.42
N ILE A 91 26.35 9.63 22.11
CA ILE A 91 26.41 10.37 20.85
C ILE A 91 26.64 9.41 19.69
N TYR A 92 27.64 8.52 19.80
CA TYR A 92 27.93 7.57 18.74
C TYR A 92 26.74 6.64 18.48
N LEU A 93 26.14 6.06 19.53
CA LEU A 93 25.01 5.16 19.39
C LEU A 93 23.77 5.90 18.88
N SER A 94 23.47 7.10 19.40
CA SER A 94 22.30 7.87 18.94
C SER A 94 22.44 8.30 17.48
N ILE A 95 23.60 8.82 17.08
CA ILE A 95 23.85 9.24 15.70
C ILE A 95 23.86 8.03 14.78
N TYR A 96 24.64 7.00 15.11
CA TYR A 96 24.73 5.81 14.28
C TYR A 96 23.36 5.14 14.14
N LEU A 97 22.65 4.90 15.24
CA LEU A 97 21.35 4.24 15.20
C LEU A 97 20.32 5.12 14.49
N SER A 98 20.24 6.42 14.79
CA SER A 98 19.24 7.30 14.16
C SER A 98 19.49 7.44 12.66
N ILE A 99 20.72 7.69 12.23
CA ILE A 99 21.06 7.88 10.82
C ILE A 99 20.94 6.56 10.08
N TYR A 100 21.56 5.49 10.58
CA TYR A 100 21.52 4.19 9.91
C TYR A 100 20.09 3.67 9.81
N LEU A 101 19.34 3.68 10.93
CA LEU A 101 17.97 3.17 10.93
C LEU A 101 17.04 4.06 10.09
N SER A 102 17.15 5.39 10.18
CA SER A 102 16.30 6.28 9.38
C SER A 102 16.57 6.15 7.89
N ILE A 103 17.85 6.15 7.47
CA ILE A 103 18.22 6.03 6.06
C ILE A 103 17.86 4.64 5.56
N TYR A 104 18.25 3.58 6.26
CA TYR A 104 17.95 2.22 5.85
C TYR A 104 16.45 1.98 5.78
N LEU A 105 15.69 2.34 6.82
CA LEU A 105 14.25 2.13 6.85
C LEU A 105 13.54 3.00 5.80
N SER A 106 13.89 4.28 5.68
CA SER A 106 13.23 5.17 4.70
C SER A 106 13.50 4.74 3.28
N ILE A 107 14.75 4.46 2.92
CA ILE A 107 15.12 4.05 1.56
C ILE A 107 14.58 2.67 1.25
N TYR A 108 14.81 1.68 2.13
CA TYR A 108 14.34 0.32 1.90
C TYR A 108 12.81 0.28 1.82
N LEU A 109 12.11 0.90 2.77
CA LEU A 109 10.65 0.88 2.79
C LEU A 109 10.06 1.66 1.61
N SER A 110 10.60 2.85 1.27
CA SER A 110 10.08 3.64 0.15
C SER A 110 10.31 2.95 -1.19
N ILE A 111 11.50 2.41 -1.43
CA ILE A 111 11.82 1.70 -2.67
C ILE A 111 11.01 0.40 -2.75
N TYR A 112 11.01 -0.41 -1.69
CA TYR A 112 10.27 -1.67 -1.69
C TYR A 112 8.77 -1.43 -1.87
N LEU A 113 8.19 -0.50 -1.12
CA LEU A 113 6.76 -0.20 -1.21
C LEU A 113 6.41 0.42 -2.56
N SER A 114 7.20 1.35 -3.09
CA SER A 114 6.91 1.97 -4.40
C SER A 114 7.02 0.96 -5.53
N ILE A 115 8.06 0.13 -5.55
CA ILE A 115 8.23 -0.90 -6.58
C ILE A 115 7.14 -1.96 -6.45
N TYR A 116 6.92 -2.50 -5.24
CA TYR A 116 5.90 -3.51 -5.03
C TYR A 116 4.51 -2.99 -5.39
N LEU A 117 4.14 -1.80 -4.89
CA LEU A 117 2.83 -1.23 -5.16
C LEU A 117 2.66 -0.87 -6.64
N SER A 118 3.67 -0.26 -7.28
CA SER A 118 3.57 0.11 -8.70
C SER A 118 3.47 -1.12 -9.59
N ILE A 119 4.32 -2.13 -9.39
CA ILE A 119 4.32 -3.35 -10.19
C ILE A 119 3.05 -4.16 -9.92
N TYR A 120 2.73 -4.41 -8.65
CA TYR A 120 1.56 -5.21 -8.31
C TYR A 120 0.28 -4.53 -8.79
N LEU A 121 0.10 -3.24 -8.50
CA LEU A 121 -1.10 -2.51 -8.90
C LEU A 121 -1.18 -2.39 -10.42
N SER A 122 -0.09 -2.04 -11.11
CA SER A 122 -0.13 -1.90 -12.57
C SER A 122 -0.44 -3.22 -13.26
N ILE A 123 0.26 -4.29 -12.91
CA ILE A 123 0.08 -5.61 -13.52
C ILE A 123 -1.28 -6.18 -13.16
N TYR A 124 -1.64 -6.18 -11.87
CA TYR A 124 -2.92 -6.73 -11.44
C TYR A 124 -4.08 -5.96 -12.06
N LEU A 125 -4.05 -4.62 -12.02
CA LEU A 125 -5.11 -3.81 -12.59
C LEU A 125 -5.16 -3.95 -14.11
N SER A 126 -4.01 -3.96 -14.81
CA SER A 126 -3.99 -4.09 -16.27
C SER A 126 -4.51 -5.45 -16.71
N ILE A 127 -4.07 -6.52 -16.06
CA ILE A 127 -4.50 -7.89 -16.38
C ILE A 127 -5.97 -8.07 -16.03
N TYR A 128 -6.36 -7.72 -14.80
CA TYR A 128 -7.75 -7.86 -14.36
C TYR A 128 -8.69 -7.04 -15.24
N LEU A 129 -8.38 -5.76 -15.49
CA LEU A 129 -9.22 -4.90 -16.30
C LEU A 129 -9.27 -5.37 -17.77
N SER A 130 -8.12 -5.73 -18.37
CA SER A 130 -8.10 -6.20 -19.76
C SER A 130 -8.85 -7.50 -19.94
N ILE A 131 -8.62 -8.49 -19.07
CA ILE A 131 -9.28 -9.80 -19.14
C ILE A 131 -10.77 -9.65 -18.82
N TYR A 132 -11.11 -9.00 -17.70
CA TYR A 132 -12.51 -8.84 -17.30
C TYR A 132 -13.29 -8.05 -18.34
N LEU A 133 -12.77 -6.90 -18.80
CA LEU A 133 -13.45 -6.07 -19.78
C LEU A 133 -13.55 -6.77 -21.13
N SER A 134 -12.48 -7.42 -21.61
CA SER A 134 -12.52 -8.11 -22.90
C SER A 134 -13.49 -9.29 -22.88
N ILE A 135 -13.45 -10.13 -21.85
CA ILE A 135 -14.33 -11.29 -21.73
C ILE A 135 -15.77 -10.83 -21.51
N TYR A 136 -16.01 -9.94 -20.55
CA TYR A 136 -17.36 -9.46 -20.25
C TYR A 136 -17.97 -8.75 -21.47
N LEU A 137 -17.24 -7.83 -22.10
CA LEU A 137 -17.74 -7.09 -23.25
C LEU A 137 -17.93 -8.01 -24.45
N SER A 138 -16.99 -8.90 -24.75
CA SER A 138 -17.12 -9.81 -25.89
C SER A 138 -18.29 -10.79 -25.72
N ILE A 139 -18.43 -11.40 -24.55
CA ILE A 139 -19.50 -12.36 -24.27
C ILE A 139 -20.84 -11.62 -24.21
N TYR A 140 -20.94 -10.54 -23.43
CA TYR A 140 -22.19 -9.81 -23.29
C TYR A 140 -22.63 -9.22 -24.63
N LEU A 141 -21.74 -8.56 -25.37
CA LEU A 141 -22.08 -7.97 -26.66
C LEU A 141 -22.40 -9.05 -27.69
N SER A 142 -21.64 -10.15 -27.77
CA SER A 142 -21.92 -11.21 -28.74
C SER A 142 -23.25 -11.90 -28.45
N ILE A 143 -23.53 -12.24 -27.20
CA ILE A 143 -24.79 -12.88 -26.80
C ILE A 143 -25.95 -11.91 -26.99
N TYR A 144 -25.84 -10.69 -26.48
CA TYR A 144 -26.92 -9.71 -26.58
C TYR A 144 -27.21 -9.38 -28.05
N LEU A 145 -26.17 -9.08 -28.84
CA LEU A 145 -26.35 -8.74 -30.25
C LEU A 145 -26.87 -9.93 -31.05
N SER A 146 -26.32 -11.15 -30.86
CA SER A 146 -26.78 -12.33 -31.60
C SER A 146 -28.22 -12.68 -31.26
N ILE A 147 -28.58 -12.73 -29.98
CA ILE A 147 -29.93 -13.09 -29.54
C ILE A 147 -30.91 -11.98 -29.92
N TYR A 148 -30.63 -10.73 -29.57
CA TYR A 148 -31.53 -9.62 -29.85
C TYR A 148 -31.74 -9.44 -31.36
N LEU A 149 -30.65 -9.42 -32.14
CA LEU A 149 -30.75 -9.23 -33.59
C LEU A 149 -31.41 -10.43 -34.25
N SER A 150 -31.08 -11.68 -33.88
CA SER A 150 -31.71 -12.86 -34.48
C SER A 150 -33.20 -12.93 -34.17
N ILE A 151 -33.60 -12.70 -32.92
CA ILE A 151 -35.00 -12.73 -32.51
C ILE A 151 -35.75 -11.57 -33.14
N TYR A 152 -35.23 -10.35 -33.04
CA TYR A 152 -35.88 -9.17 -33.61
C TYR A 152 -36.02 -9.30 -35.12
N LEU A 153 -34.95 -9.65 -35.83
CA LEU A 153 -34.98 -9.79 -37.28
C LEU A 153 -35.87 -10.96 -37.70
N SER A 154 -35.79 -12.12 -37.06
CA SER A 154 -36.63 -13.27 -37.44
C SER A 154 -38.11 -12.99 -37.19
N ILE A 155 -38.48 -12.44 -36.04
CA ILE A 155 -39.88 -12.15 -35.71
C ILE A 155 -40.39 -11.00 -36.56
N TYR A 156 -39.67 -9.88 -36.63
CA TYR A 156 -40.12 -8.72 -37.38
C TYR A 156 -40.22 -9.05 -38.87
N LEU A 157 -39.20 -9.68 -39.46
CA LEU A 157 -39.21 -10.03 -40.88
C LEU A 157 -40.27 -11.09 -41.18
N SER A 158 -40.40 -12.13 -40.35
CA SER A 158 -41.42 -13.16 -40.60
C SER A 158 -42.83 -12.60 -40.52
N ILE A 159 -43.15 -11.81 -39.50
CA ILE A 159 -44.46 -11.19 -39.31
C ILE A 159 -44.73 -10.17 -40.41
N TYR A 160 -43.78 -9.27 -40.67
CA TYR A 160 -43.95 -8.24 -41.70
C TYR A 160 -44.13 -8.87 -43.08
N LEU A 161 -43.27 -9.83 -43.45
CA LEU A 161 -43.35 -10.50 -44.74
C LEU A 161 -44.62 -11.35 -44.83
N SER A 162 -44.99 -12.10 -43.79
CA SER A 162 -46.20 -12.93 -43.84
C SER A 162 -47.46 -12.09 -43.94
N ILE A 163 -47.57 -11.01 -43.15
CA ILE A 163 -48.75 -10.15 -43.14
C ILE A 163 -48.80 -9.34 -44.44
N TYR A 164 -47.71 -8.68 -44.81
CA TYR A 164 -47.68 -7.87 -46.02
C TYR A 164 -47.92 -8.71 -47.27
N LEU A 165 -47.23 -9.84 -47.41
CA LEU A 165 -47.40 -10.72 -48.58
C LEU A 165 -48.79 -11.35 -48.60
N SER A 166 -49.31 -11.84 -47.46
CA SER A 166 -50.66 -12.45 -47.44
C SER A 166 -51.74 -11.42 -47.76
N ILE A 167 -51.68 -10.22 -47.19
CA ILE A 167 -52.66 -9.16 -47.45
C ILE A 167 -52.53 -8.65 -48.88
N TYR A 168 -51.31 -8.30 -49.31
CA TYR A 168 -51.08 -7.79 -50.65
C TYR A 168 -51.48 -8.82 -51.72
N LEU A 169 -51.02 -10.07 -51.58
CA LEU A 169 -51.33 -11.12 -52.55
C LEU A 169 -52.82 -11.47 -52.52
N SER A 170 -53.45 -11.61 -51.35
CA SER A 170 -54.88 -11.93 -51.28
C SER A 170 -55.75 -10.82 -51.86
N ILE A 171 -55.48 -9.56 -51.53
CA ILE A 171 -56.25 -8.42 -52.03
C ILE A 171 -55.99 -8.22 -53.53
N TYR A 172 -54.72 -8.19 -53.94
CA TYR A 172 -54.38 -7.97 -55.34
C TYR A 172 -54.90 -9.12 -56.22
N LEU A 173 -54.68 -10.38 -55.83
CA LEU A 173 -55.14 -11.52 -56.59
C LEU A 173 -56.67 -11.62 -56.58
N SER A 174 -57.35 -11.39 -55.45
CA SER A 174 -58.82 -11.44 -55.42
C SER A 174 -59.44 -10.34 -56.27
N ILE A 175 -58.94 -9.11 -56.19
CA ILE A 175 -59.44 -7.99 -57.00
C ILE A 175 -59.12 -8.22 -58.47
N TYR A 176 -57.87 -8.54 -58.82
CA TYR A 176 -57.47 -8.76 -60.19
C TYR A 176 -58.23 -9.94 -60.81
N LEU A 177 -58.28 -11.09 -60.13
CA LEU A 177 -58.96 -12.27 -60.63
C LEU A 177 -60.47 -12.05 -60.70
N SER A 178 -61.11 -11.47 -59.69
CA SER A 178 -62.56 -11.22 -59.74
C SER A 178 -62.94 -10.24 -60.83
N ILE A 179 -62.22 -9.13 -60.98
CA ILE A 179 -62.51 -8.13 -62.00
C ILE A 179 -62.18 -8.68 -63.39
N TYR A 180 -60.98 -9.21 -63.59
CA TYR A 180 -60.56 -9.72 -64.89
C TYR A 180 -61.42 -10.90 -65.34
N LEU A 181 -61.65 -11.89 -64.46
CA LEU A 181 -62.46 -13.05 -64.80
C LEU A 181 -63.93 -12.66 -64.99
N SER A 182 -64.51 -11.79 -64.16
CA SER A 182 -65.90 -11.37 -64.36
C SER A 182 -66.09 -10.60 -65.66
N ILE A 183 -65.19 -9.67 -65.99
CA ILE A 183 -65.25 -8.90 -67.23
C ILE A 183 -65.02 -9.82 -68.43
N TYR A 184 -63.96 -10.62 -68.41
CA TYR A 184 -63.63 -11.52 -69.51
C TYR A 184 -64.74 -12.55 -69.73
N LEU A 185 -65.19 -13.23 -68.67
CA LEU A 185 -66.22 -14.26 -68.78
C LEU A 185 -67.57 -13.65 -69.16
N SER A 186 -67.97 -12.52 -68.59
CA SER A 186 -69.25 -11.88 -68.96
C SER A 186 -69.25 -11.41 -70.41
N ILE A 187 -68.19 -10.74 -70.87
CA ILE A 187 -68.09 -10.24 -72.23
C ILE A 187 -67.95 -11.40 -73.21
N TYR A 188 -67.00 -12.30 -72.98
CA TYR A 188 -66.75 -13.43 -73.88
C TYR A 188 -67.93 -14.38 -73.95
N LEU A 189 -68.49 -14.79 -72.81
CA LEU A 189 -69.62 -15.72 -72.78
C LEU A 189 -70.88 -15.07 -73.33
N SER A 190 -71.17 -13.80 -73.02
CA SER A 190 -72.36 -13.14 -73.58
C SER A 190 -72.26 -12.99 -75.10
N ILE A 191 -71.11 -12.58 -75.62
CA ILE A 191 -70.89 -12.43 -77.06
C ILE A 191 -70.90 -13.80 -77.74
N TYR A 192 -70.13 -14.76 -77.23
CA TYR A 192 -70.04 -16.09 -77.83
C TYR A 192 -71.39 -16.82 -77.79
N LEU A 193 -72.06 -16.84 -76.63
CA LEU A 193 -73.34 -17.53 -76.48
C LEU A 193 -74.45 -16.84 -77.27
N SER A 194 -74.52 -15.50 -77.28
CA SER A 194 -75.54 -14.80 -78.07
C SER A 194 -75.34 -15.04 -79.56
N ILE A 195 -74.11 -14.95 -80.08
CA ILE A 195 -73.81 -15.19 -81.49
C ILE A 195 -74.04 -16.67 -81.83
N TYR A 196 -73.47 -17.59 -81.06
CA TYR A 196 -73.58 -19.02 -81.34
C TYR A 196 -75.03 -19.52 -81.23
N LEU A 197 -75.74 -19.16 -80.16
CA LEU A 197 -77.11 -19.60 -79.95
C LEU A 197 -78.06 -18.97 -80.96
N SER A 198 -77.92 -17.68 -81.27
CA SER A 198 -78.78 -17.03 -82.29
C SER A 198 -78.56 -17.64 -83.67
N ILE A 199 -77.31 -17.86 -84.09
CA ILE A 199 -76.99 -18.46 -85.38
C ILE A 199 -77.43 -19.92 -85.41
N TYR A 200 -77.03 -20.72 -84.42
CA TYR A 200 -77.34 -22.14 -84.39
C TYR A 200 -78.85 -22.39 -84.28
N LEU A 201 -79.54 -21.71 -83.37
CA LEU A 201 -80.97 -21.91 -83.18
C LEU A 201 -81.77 -21.41 -84.38
N SER A 202 -81.43 -20.25 -84.96
CA SER A 202 -82.14 -19.75 -86.15
C SER A 202 -81.96 -20.68 -87.35
N ILE A 203 -80.75 -21.16 -87.61
CA ILE A 203 -80.44 -22.08 -88.71
C ILE A 203 -81.07 -23.45 -88.44
N TYR A 204 -80.86 -24.04 -87.27
CA TYR A 204 -81.37 -25.36 -86.94
C TYR A 204 -82.89 -25.39 -86.89
N LEU A 205 -83.52 -24.42 -86.22
CA LEU A 205 -84.98 -24.37 -86.11
C LEU A 205 -85.62 -24.08 -87.48
N SER A 206 -85.07 -23.18 -88.29
CA SER A 206 -85.62 -22.93 -89.63
C SER A 206 -85.51 -24.16 -90.53
N ILE A 207 -84.38 -24.87 -90.51
CA ILE A 207 -84.18 -26.10 -91.29
C ILE A 207 -85.07 -27.23 -90.75
N TYR A 208 -85.07 -27.47 -89.44
CA TYR A 208 -85.87 -28.54 -88.83
C TYR A 208 -87.37 -28.30 -89.01
N LEU A 209 -87.85 -27.07 -88.75
CA LEU A 209 -89.27 -26.75 -88.90
C LEU A 209 -89.69 -26.81 -90.37
N SER A 210 -88.88 -26.30 -91.31
CA SER A 210 -89.22 -26.40 -92.74
C SER A 210 -89.26 -27.85 -93.23
N ILE A 211 -88.32 -28.70 -92.82
CA ILE A 211 -88.30 -30.13 -93.16
C ILE A 211 -89.46 -30.87 -92.48
N TYR A 212 -89.67 -30.67 -91.17
CA TYR A 212 -90.71 -31.38 -90.43
C TYR A 212 -92.11 -30.95 -90.87
N LEU A 213 -92.35 -29.65 -91.07
CA LEU A 213 -93.63 -29.13 -91.52
C LEU A 213 -93.92 -29.56 -92.96
N SER A 214 -92.91 -29.56 -93.85
CA SER A 214 -93.09 -30.08 -95.21
C SER A 214 -93.40 -31.57 -95.23
N ILE A 215 -92.73 -32.40 -94.41
CA ILE A 215 -93.07 -33.82 -94.25
C ILE A 215 -94.49 -33.97 -93.71
N TYR A 216 -94.86 -33.28 -92.62
CA TYR A 216 -96.19 -33.39 -92.02
C TYR A 216 -97.32 -32.94 -92.96
N LEU A 217 -97.12 -31.86 -93.73
CA LEU A 217 -98.08 -31.42 -94.75
C LEU A 217 -98.14 -32.38 -95.95
N CYS A 218 -97.01 -32.93 -96.40
CA CYS A 218 -96.96 -33.79 -97.58
C CYS A 218 -97.35 -35.25 -97.30
N THR A 219 -97.19 -35.74 -96.08
CA THR A 219 -97.48 -37.15 -95.74
C THR A 219 -98.74 -37.28 -94.89
N TYR A 220 -98.85 -36.54 -93.79
CA TYR A 220 -99.93 -36.74 -92.81
C TYR A 220 -101.23 -36.07 -93.24
N LEU A 221 -101.17 -34.83 -93.73
CA LEU A 221 -102.36 -34.08 -94.12
C LEU A 221 -103.14 -34.75 -95.28
N PRO A 222 -102.52 -35.23 -96.38
CA PRO A 222 -103.25 -35.96 -97.42
C PRO A 222 -103.73 -37.34 -96.95
N THR A 223 -103.01 -38.05 -96.07
CA THR A 223 -103.55 -39.30 -95.49
C THR A 223 -104.80 -39.05 -94.66
N TYR A 224 -104.81 -37.98 -93.86
CA TYR A 224 -105.98 -37.59 -93.05
C TYR A 224 -107.14 -37.13 -93.95
N LEU A 225 -106.90 -36.27 -94.94
CA LEU A 225 -107.92 -35.85 -95.91
C LEU A 225 -108.42 -37.01 -96.79
N SER A 226 -107.59 -37.98 -97.14
CA SER A 226 -108.01 -39.20 -97.86
C SER A 226 -108.91 -40.10 -97.01
N SER A 227 -108.71 -40.14 -95.69
CA SER A 227 -109.57 -40.90 -94.77
C SER A 227 -110.93 -40.23 -94.54
N VAL A 228 -111.01 -38.90 -94.68
CA VAL A 228 -112.24 -38.11 -94.48
C VAL A 228 -113.07 -37.98 -95.77
N LEU A 229 -112.50 -38.22 -96.96
CA LEU A 229 -113.21 -38.18 -98.25
C LEU A 229 -113.69 -39.56 -98.74
N ILE A 230 -113.47 -40.65 -97.97
CA ILE A 230 -113.91 -42.02 -98.31
C ILE A 230 -115.05 -42.53 -97.40
N ASN A 231 -115.52 -41.74 -96.42
CA ASN A 231 -116.75 -41.99 -95.65
C ASN A 231 -117.60 -40.72 -95.57
#